data_AF-A0A2P2MFA8-F1
#
_entry.id   AF-A0A2P2MFA8-F1
#
_cell.length_a   1.000
_cell.length_b   1.000
_cell.length_c   1.000
_cell.angle_alpha   90.00
_cell.angle_beta   90.00
_cell.angle_gamma   90.00
#
_symmetry.space_group_name_H-M   'P 1'
#
loop_
_entity.id
_entity.type
_entity.pdbx_description
1 polymer ?
#
loop_
_entity_poly.entity_id
_entity_poly.type
_entity_poly.pdbx_seq_one_letter_code
_entity_poly.pdbx_strand_id
1 'polypeptide(L)'
;MERISAACAMEWSIELEKGLRSKRAGQSVKSILQLGPRLQRWSREPQPTMAVYNTFDLVPGEDRLFANAILLRLAHAFMSGDKDMRISVVKVFLSELRGRKKEKKSKQYKGILSDARVHNHMELLKRVKVVFDTGDAESRALALVLFGCWANFAKDSSHIRYLILSSMVSSNILEVSSVICLILEMQSWFP
;
A
#
# COMPACT_ATOMS: atom_id res chain seq x y z
N MET A 1 -21.91 19.20 2.39
CA MET A 1 -20.82 18.44 3.04
C MET A 1 -19.98 17.82 1.94
N GLU A 2 -18.66 17.97 1.95
CA GLU A 2 -17.80 17.26 0.97
C GLU A 2 -17.95 15.74 1.15
N ARG A 3 -17.91 14.98 0.05
CA ARG A 3 -17.89 13.50 0.14
C ARG A 3 -16.61 13.06 0.84
N ILE A 4 -16.76 12.20 1.84
CA ILE A 4 -15.64 11.56 2.53
C ILE A 4 -15.04 10.43 1.67
N SER A 5 -13.82 10.00 1.98
CA SER A 5 -13.13 8.96 1.21
C SER A 5 -13.91 7.64 1.19
N ALA A 6 -14.60 7.30 2.30
CA ALA A 6 -15.45 6.11 2.34
C ALA A 6 -16.60 6.17 1.32
N ALA A 7 -17.20 7.34 1.10
CA ALA A 7 -18.27 7.54 0.12
C ALA A 7 -17.75 7.51 -1.33
N CYS A 8 -16.47 7.80 -1.54
CA CYS A 8 -15.83 7.80 -2.85
C CYS A 8 -15.13 6.46 -3.17
N ALA A 9 -15.08 5.52 -2.22
CA ALA A 9 -14.29 4.30 -2.30
C ALA A 9 -14.64 3.44 -3.53
N MET A 10 -15.94 3.28 -3.80
CA MET A 10 -16.45 2.53 -4.96
C MET A 10 -15.98 3.17 -6.27
N GLU A 11 -16.18 4.48 -6.41
CA GLU A 11 -15.81 5.24 -7.60
C GLU A 11 -14.31 5.13 -7.87
N TRP A 12 -13.48 5.35 -6.84
CA TRP A 12 -12.03 5.22 -6.95
C TRP A 12 -11.59 3.80 -7.32
N SER A 13 -12.26 2.78 -6.80
CA SER A 13 -12.04 1.38 -7.15
C SER A 13 -12.34 1.11 -8.63
N ILE A 14 -13.47 1.63 -9.13
CA ILE A 14 -13.88 1.48 -10.54
C ILE A 14 -12.93 2.24 -11.47
N GLU A 15 -12.58 3.47 -11.13
CA GLU A 15 -11.65 4.30 -11.91
C GLU A 15 -10.27 3.65 -12.01
N LEU A 16 -9.75 3.10 -10.90
CA LEU A 16 -8.50 2.36 -10.91
C LEU A 16 -8.58 1.17 -11.86
N GLU A 17 -9.63 0.36 -11.74
CA GLU A 17 -9.80 -0.85 -12.55
C GLU A 17 -9.90 -0.51 -14.05
N LYS A 18 -10.66 0.52 -14.42
CA LYS A 18 -10.74 1.02 -15.80
C LYS A 18 -9.39 1.51 -16.29
N GLY A 19 -8.66 2.25 -15.45
CA GLY A 19 -7.33 2.76 -15.74
C GLY A 19 -6.30 1.67 -16.00
N LEU A 20 -6.26 0.65 -15.13
CA LEU A 20 -5.36 -0.50 -15.23
C LEU A 20 -5.62 -1.36 -16.47
N ARG A 21 -6.87 -1.44 -16.95
CA ARG A 21 -7.25 -2.18 -18.17
C ARG A 21 -7.09 -1.36 -19.46
N SER A 22 -6.79 -0.07 -19.36
CA SER A 22 -6.67 0.79 -20.53
C SER A 22 -5.46 0.39 -21.37
N LYS A 23 -5.67 0.30 -22.69
CA LYS A 23 -4.59 0.09 -23.66
C LYS A 23 -3.84 1.38 -24.02
N ARG A 24 -4.29 2.53 -23.51
CA ARG A 24 -3.64 3.82 -23.76
C ARG A 24 -2.31 3.87 -23.01
N ALA A 25 -1.23 4.15 -23.74
CA ALA A 25 0.10 4.28 -23.17
C ALA A 25 0.11 5.24 -21.96
N GLY A 26 0.73 4.80 -20.87
CA GLY A 26 0.85 5.56 -19.62
C GLY A 26 -0.43 5.73 -18.80
N GLN A 27 -1.59 5.25 -19.27
CA GLN A 27 -2.86 5.42 -18.55
C GLN A 27 -2.90 4.60 -17.25
N SER A 28 -2.34 3.39 -17.24
CA SER A 28 -2.22 2.55 -16.05
C SER A 28 -1.41 3.27 -14.95
N VAL A 29 -0.23 3.79 -15.30
CA VAL A 29 0.64 4.59 -14.42
C VAL A 29 -0.09 5.81 -13.89
N LYS A 30 -0.75 6.58 -14.77
CA LYS A 30 -1.52 7.77 -14.37
C LYS A 30 -2.60 7.42 -13.35
N SER A 31 -3.36 6.36 -13.60
CA SER A 31 -4.44 5.91 -12.70
C SER A 31 -3.92 5.41 -11.35
N ILE A 32 -2.75 4.76 -11.33
CA ILE A 32 -2.08 4.38 -10.07
C ILE A 32 -1.69 5.65 -9.29
N LEU A 33 -1.00 6.60 -9.92
CA LEU A 33 -0.51 7.81 -9.24
C LEU A 33 -1.65 8.71 -8.71
N GLN A 34 -2.79 8.75 -9.40
CA GLN A 34 -3.99 9.47 -8.95
C GLN A 34 -4.54 8.94 -7.62
N LEU A 35 -4.28 7.68 -7.26
CA LEU A 35 -4.66 7.14 -5.95
C LEU A 35 -3.78 7.62 -4.80
N GLY A 36 -2.57 8.12 -5.06
CA GLY A 36 -1.65 8.57 -4.00
C GLY A 36 -2.29 9.56 -3.03
N PRO A 37 -2.75 10.74 -3.53
CA PRO A 37 -3.43 11.73 -2.68
C PRO A 37 -4.73 11.20 -2.04
N ARG A 38 -5.46 10.32 -2.73
CA ARG A 38 -6.71 9.72 -2.24
C ARG A 38 -6.46 8.79 -1.05
N LEU A 39 -5.46 7.92 -1.13
CA LEU A 39 -5.07 7.04 -0.02
C LEU A 39 -4.47 7.81 1.15
N GLN A 40 -3.73 8.88 0.90
CA GLN A 40 -3.27 9.79 1.94
C GLN A 40 -4.44 10.43 2.68
N ARG A 41 -5.42 10.99 1.96
CA ARG A 41 -6.63 11.57 2.55
C ARG A 41 -7.37 10.52 3.38
N TRP A 42 -7.63 9.35 2.82
CA TRP A 42 -8.39 8.29 3.50
C TRP A 42 -7.67 7.72 4.73
N SER A 43 -6.34 7.72 4.74
CA SER A 43 -5.57 7.28 5.91
C SER A 43 -5.65 8.24 7.09
N ARG A 44 -5.99 9.50 6.83
CA ARG A 44 -6.17 10.56 7.85
C ARG A 44 -7.59 10.65 8.37
N GLU A 45 -8.55 10.23 7.55
CA GLU A 45 -9.95 10.20 7.95
C GLU A 45 -10.18 9.12 9.02
N PRO A 46 -10.97 9.44 10.07
CA PRO A 46 -11.38 8.46 11.06
C PRO A 46 -12.27 7.39 10.40
N GLN A 47 -12.46 6.26 11.09
CA GLN A 47 -13.45 5.28 10.62
C GLN A 47 -14.85 5.93 10.60
N PRO A 48 -15.64 5.73 9.53
CA PRO A 48 -17.00 6.27 9.46
C PRO A 48 -17.87 5.76 10.62
N THR A 49 -18.63 6.66 11.23
CA THR A 49 -19.66 6.32 12.24
C THR A 49 -20.96 5.94 11.55
N MET A 50 -21.90 5.30 12.27
CA MET A 50 -23.23 5.00 11.72
C MET A 50 -23.97 6.25 11.21
N ALA A 51 -23.82 7.39 11.89
CA ALA A 51 -24.39 8.65 11.41
C ALA A 51 -23.82 9.04 10.03
N VAL A 52 -22.52 8.84 9.82
CA VAL A 52 -21.87 9.11 8.53
C VAL A 52 -22.35 8.15 7.44
N TYR A 53 -22.51 6.85 7.76
CA TYR A 53 -23.09 5.90 6.80
C TYR A 53 -24.49 6.35 6.36
N ASN A 54 -25.35 6.73 7.31
CA ASN A 54 -26.70 7.20 7.01
C ASN A 54 -26.70 8.51 6.20
N THR A 55 -25.82 9.46 6.51
CA THR A 55 -25.76 10.75 5.78
C THR A 55 -25.37 10.61 4.32
N PHE A 56 -24.60 9.58 3.97
CA PHE A 56 -24.11 9.35 2.61
C PHE A 56 -24.75 8.12 1.94
N ASP A 57 -25.82 7.57 2.52
CA ASP A 57 -26.50 6.35 2.07
C ASP A 57 -25.55 5.18 1.80
N LEU A 58 -24.52 5.04 2.65
CA LEU A 58 -23.49 4.01 2.52
C LEU A 58 -23.88 2.75 3.27
N VAL A 59 -23.63 1.59 2.68
CA VAL A 59 -23.80 0.31 3.36
C VAL A 59 -22.65 0.11 4.36
N PRO A 60 -22.92 -0.17 5.66
CA PRO A 60 -21.87 -0.38 6.64
C PRO A 60 -20.85 -1.45 6.21
N GLY A 61 -19.58 -1.07 6.15
CA GLY A 61 -18.47 -1.95 5.76
C GLY A 61 -18.20 -2.06 4.26
N GLU A 62 -19.03 -1.46 3.40
CA GLU A 62 -18.81 -1.43 1.95
C GLU A 62 -17.51 -0.69 1.58
N ASP A 63 -17.22 0.40 2.27
CA ASP A 63 -15.97 1.16 2.13
C ASP A 63 -14.74 0.28 2.38
N ARG A 64 -14.81 -0.67 3.32
CA ARG A 64 -13.74 -1.63 3.62
C ARG A 64 -13.55 -2.64 2.50
N LEU A 65 -14.64 -3.10 1.87
CA LEU A 65 -14.58 -3.99 0.71
C LEU A 65 -13.85 -3.30 -0.45
N PHE A 66 -14.20 -2.05 -0.75
CA PHE A 66 -13.54 -1.29 -1.80
C PHE A 66 -12.11 -0.88 -1.47
N ALA A 67 -11.80 -0.57 -0.20
CA ALA A 67 -10.42 -0.37 0.24
C ALA A 67 -9.58 -1.63 -0.04
N ASN A 68 -10.06 -2.80 0.37
CA ASN A 68 -9.39 -4.08 0.13
C ASN A 68 -9.22 -4.36 -1.37
N ALA A 69 -10.26 -4.08 -2.17
CA ALA A 69 -10.20 -4.25 -3.62
C ALA A 69 -9.17 -3.31 -4.28
N ILE A 70 -9.06 -2.05 -3.83
CA ILE A 70 -8.03 -1.11 -4.30
C ILE A 70 -6.63 -1.63 -3.97
N LEU A 71 -6.40 -2.05 -2.72
CA LEU A 71 -5.09 -2.57 -2.30
C LEU A 71 -4.69 -3.81 -3.09
N LEU A 72 -5.63 -4.74 -3.30
CA LEU A 72 -5.41 -5.95 -4.08
C LEU A 72 -5.12 -5.65 -5.56
N ARG A 73 -5.80 -4.67 -6.15
CA ARG A 73 -5.52 -4.23 -7.54
C ARG A 73 -4.15 -3.57 -7.66
N LEU A 74 -3.74 -2.76 -6.69
CA LEU A 74 -2.39 -2.18 -6.65
C LEU A 74 -1.31 -3.26 -6.48
N ALA A 75 -1.51 -4.23 -5.59
CA ALA A 75 -0.59 -5.36 -5.42
C ALA A 75 -0.51 -6.24 -6.67
N HIS A 76 -1.64 -6.44 -7.36
CA HIS A 76 -1.66 -7.15 -8.65
C HIS A 76 -0.93 -6.35 -9.73
N ALA A 77 -1.17 -5.04 -9.83
CA ALA A 77 -0.46 -4.16 -10.77
C ALA A 77 1.05 -4.13 -10.52
N PHE A 78 1.49 -4.24 -9.26
CA PHE A 78 2.90 -4.41 -8.92
C PHE A 78 3.44 -5.77 -9.41
N MET A 79 2.67 -6.83 -9.21
CA MET A 79 3.05 -8.20 -9.58
C MET A 79 3.18 -8.39 -11.10
N SER A 80 2.17 -8.01 -11.86
CA SER A 80 2.09 -8.28 -13.31
C SER A 80 2.44 -7.09 -14.20
N GLY A 81 2.59 -5.90 -13.63
CA GLY A 81 2.88 -4.69 -14.39
C GLY A 81 4.34 -4.59 -14.82
N ASP A 82 4.58 -3.64 -15.73
CA ASP A 82 5.92 -3.25 -16.14
C ASP A 82 6.66 -2.47 -15.02
N LYS A 83 7.90 -2.10 -15.30
CA LYS A 83 8.75 -1.36 -14.38
C LYS A 83 8.11 -0.03 -13.94
N ASP A 84 7.49 0.71 -14.84
CA ASP A 84 6.89 2.01 -14.52
C ASP A 84 5.66 1.86 -13.62
N MET A 85 4.85 0.82 -13.85
CA MET A 85 3.73 0.47 -12.97
C MET A 85 4.23 0.11 -11.57
N ARG A 86 5.29 -0.73 -11.46
CA ARG A 86 5.89 -1.09 -10.16
C ARG A 86 6.37 0.13 -9.38
N ILE A 87 7.14 0.99 -10.05
CA ILE A 87 7.64 2.24 -9.46
C ILE A 87 6.47 3.12 -9.01
N SER A 88 5.40 3.21 -9.81
CA SER A 88 4.23 4.02 -9.50
C SER A 88 3.47 3.51 -8.28
N VAL A 89 3.31 2.19 -8.14
CA VAL A 89 2.72 1.58 -6.94
C VAL A 89 3.56 1.90 -5.70
N VAL A 90 4.89 1.74 -5.79
CA VAL A 90 5.78 2.05 -4.68
C VAL A 90 5.71 3.53 -4.30
N LYS A 91 5.67 4.46 -5.28
CA LYS A 91 5.51 5.90 -5.04
C LYS A 91 4.23 6.23 -4.28
N VAL A 92 3.11 5.59 -4.61
CA VAL A 92 1.83 5.76 -3.92
C VAL A 92 1.95 5.40 -2.43
N PHE A 93 2.51 4.23 -2.12
CA PHE A 93 2.65 3.78 -0.74
C PHE A 93 3.73 4.52 0.06
N LEU A 94 4.84 4.91 -0.57
CA LEU A 94 5.84 5.78 0.06
C LEU A 94 5.24 7.15 0.41
N SER A 95 4.42 7.71 -0.49
CA SER A 95 3.76 8.99 -0.24
C SER A 95 2.82 8.88 0.96
N GLU A 96 2.04 7.80 1.04
CA GLU A 96 1.18 7.54 2.19
C GLU A 96 1.98 7.35 3.49
N LEU A 97 3.05 6.55 3.48
CA LEU A 97 3.95 6.36 4.62
C LEU A 97 4.55 7.69 5.15
N ARG A 98 5.03 8.54 4.25
CA ARG A 98 5.53 9.89 4.58
C ARG A 98 4.45 10.77 5.19
N GLY A 99 3.22 10.64 4.71
CA GLY A 99 2.04 11.31 5.28
C GLY A 99 1.83 10.94 6.75
N ARG A 100 1.90 9.65 7.09
CA ARG A 100 1.75 9.16 8.47
C ARG A 100 2.78 9.75 9.43
N LYS A 101 4.05 9.82 9.01
CA LYS A 101 5.15 10.26 9.87
C LYS A 101 5.00 11.71 10.32
N LYS A 102 4.48 12.59 9.45
CA LYS A 102 4.21 13.99 9.78
C LYS A 102 3.19 14.14 10.92
N GLU A 103 2.32 13.15 11.10
CA GLU A 103 1.20 13.19 12.07
C GLU A 103 1.45 12.39 13.34
N LYS A 104 2.52 11.57 13.38
CA LYS A 104 2.86 10.65 14.49
C LYS A 104 3.23 11.32 15.83
N LYS A 105 2.97 12.62 16.02
CA LYS A 105 3.21 13.30 17.30
C LYS A 105 2.20 12.93 18.42
N SER A 106 1.11 12.18 18.18
CA SER A 106 0.15 11.97 19.29
C SER A 106 -0.74 10.71 19.37
N LYS A 107 -0.75 9.70 18.48
CA LYS A 107 -1.57 8.47 18.69
C LYS A 107 -1.23 7.29 17.78
N GLN A 108 -1.62 6.09 18.20
CA GLN A 108 -1.57 4.83 17.45
C GLN A 108 -2.19 5.00 16.05
N TYR A 109 -1.48 4.57 15.00
CA TYR A 109 -1.93 4.73 13.61
C TYR A 109 -3.19 3.92 13.33
N LYS A 110 -4.25 4.59 12.85
CA LYS A 110 -5.57 3.97 12.51
C LYS A 110 -5.96 4.15 11.03
N GLY A 111 -4.99 4.48 10.17
CA GLY A 111 -5.23 4.71 8.75
C GLY A 111 -5.50 3.43 7.96
N ILE A 112 -5.63 3.55 6.63
CA ILE A 112 -6.17 2.48 5.77
C ILE A 112 -5.31 1.19 5.77
N LEU A 113 -4.01 1.29 6.08
CA LEU A 113 -3.12 0.12 6.22
C LEU A 113 -2.86 -0.27 7.68
N SER A 114 -3.72 0.12 8.61
CA SER A 114 -3.68 -0.44 9.97
C SER A 114 -4.20 -1.88 9.94
N ASP A 115 -3.71 -2.73 10.83
CA ASP A 115 -4.07 -4.16 10.86
C ASP A 115 -5.58 -4.37 10.99
N ALA A 116 -6.27 -3.47 11.72
CA ALA A 116 -7.72 -3.48 11.87
C ALA A 116 -8.50 -3.16 10.58
N ARG A 117 -7.85 -2.65 9.52
CA ARG A 117 -8.50 -2.21 8.27
C ARG A 117 -8.09 -3.05 7.05
N VAL A 118 -6.99 -3.81 7.12
CA VAL A 118 -6.50 -4.65 6.01
C VAL A 118 -6.90 -6.11 6.21
N HIS A 119 -7.96 -6.53 5.53
CA HIS A 119 -8.51 -7.89 5.70
C HIS A 119 -7.62 -8.95 5.02
N ASN A 120 -7.24 -8.75 3.75
CA ASN A 120 -6.47 -9.74 2.98
C ASN A 120 -4.96 -9.47 2.97
N HIS A 121 -4.38 -9.13 4.13
CA HIS A 121 -2.96 -8.78 4.25
C HIS A 121 -2.03 -9.89 3.75
N MET A 122 -2.35 -11.18 3.99
CA MET A 122 -1.55 -12.31 3.49
C MET A 122 -1.47 -12.35 1.96
N GLU A 123 -2.58 -12.08 1.28
CA GLU A 123 -2.63 -12.10 -0.19
C GLU A 123 -1.85 -10.91 -0.79
N LEU A 124 -1.86 -9.75 -0.13
CA LEU A 124 -1.02 -8.62 -0.50
C LEU A 124 0.46 -8.99 -0.42
N LEU A 125 0.89 -9.57 0.71
CA LEU A 125 2.27 -9.99 0.92
C LEU A 125 2.70 -11.05 -0.10
N LYS A 126 1.82 -12.02 -0.39
CA LYS A 126 2.07 -13.08 -1.39
C LYS A 126 2.36 -12.50 -2.78
N ARG A 127 1.56 -11.55 -3.25
CA ARG A 127 1.74 -10.93 -4.59
C ARG A 127 3.04 -10.15 -4.71
N VAL A 128 3.42 -9.43 -3.66
CA VAL A 128 4.70 -8.69 -3.64
C VAL A 128 5.88 -9.65 -3.55
N LYS A 129 5.74 -10.73 -2.78
CA LYS A 129 6.77 -11.77 -2.66
C LYS A 129 7.08 -12.42 -4.01
N VAL A 130 6.08 -12.69 -4.86
CA VAL A 130 6.33 -13.23 -6.21
C VAL A 130 7.32 -12.36 -6.97
N VAL A 131 7.16 -11.03 -6.94
CA VAL A 131 8.09 -10.09 -7.58
C VAL A 131 9.48 -10.13 -6.94
N PHE A 132 9.55 -10.31 -5.63
CA PHE A 132 10.84 -10.47 -4.95
C PHE A 132 11.54 -11.78 -5.37
N ASP A 133 10.81 -12.89 -5.45
CA ASP A 133 11.39 -14.20 -5.75
C ASP A 133 11.86 -14.30 -7.21
N THR A 134 11.10 -13.74 -8.15
CA THR A 134 11.34 -13.90 -9.60
C THR A 134 11.97 -12.67 -10.25
N GLY A 135 12.08 -11.55 -9.52
CA GLY A 135 12.50 -10.27 -10.06
C GLY A 135 14.02 -10.10 -10.14
N ASP A 136 14.41 -9.13 -10.96
CA ASP A 136 15.76 -8.58 -10.97
C ASP A 136 16.03 -7.75 -9.71
N ALA A 137 17.28 -7.32 -9.53
CA ALA A 137 17.72 -6.55 -8.37
C ALA A 137 16.84 -5.33 -8.07
N GLU A 138 16.41 -4.61 -9.12
CA GLU A 138 15.55 -3.44 -8.98
C GLU A 138 14.13 -3.82 -8.54
N SER A 139 13.55 -4.85 -9.14
CA SER A 139 12.22 -5.36 -8.74
C SER A 139 12.24 -5.88 -7.30
N ARG A 140 13.32 -6.53 -6.86
CA ARG A 140 13.51 -6.98 -5.48
C ARG A 140 13.63 -5.80 -4.51
N ALA A 141 14.41 -4.78 -4.87
CA ALA A 141 14.52 -3.54 -4.11
C ALA A 141 13.14 -2.86 -3.93
N LEU A 142 12.36 -2.75 -5.01
CA LEU A 142 11.01 -2.19 -4.96
C LEU A 142 10.06 -3.02 -4.07
N ALA A 143 10.17 -4.35 -4.11
CA ALA A 143 9.37 -5.24 -3.27
C ALA A 143 9.70 -5.07 -1.78
N LEU A 144 10.99 -4.95 -1.44
CA LEU A 144 11.44 -4.65 -0.08
C LEU A 144 10.85 -3.33 0.41
N VAL A 145 10.95 -2.26 -0.38
CA VAL A 145 10.36 -0.95 -0.03
C VAL A 145 8.86 -1.08 0.25
N LEU A 146 8.14 -1.85 -0.57
CA LEU A 146 6.70 -2.05 -0.42
C LEU A 146 6.35 -2.82 0.86
N PHE A 147 7.13 -3.85 1.23
CA PHE A 147 6.97 -4.52 2.52
C PHE A 147 7.13 -3.56 3.70
N GLY A 148 8.08 -2.62 3.63
CA GLY A 148 8.25 -1.62 4.69
C GLY A 148 7.15 -0.56 4.75
N CYS A 149 6.59 -0.15 3.60
CA CYS A 149 5.36 0.66 3.61
C CYS A 149 4.18 -0.04 4.32
N TRP A 150 4.20 -1.37 4.32
CA TRP A 150 3.19 -2.25 4.91
C TRP A 150 3.61 -2.80 6.28
N ALA A 151 4.55 -2.12 6.95
CA ALA A 151 5.17 -2.58 8.18
C ALA A 151 4.19 -2.97 9.31
N ASN A 152 2.97 -2.41 9.33
CA ASN A 152 2.00 -2.70 10.38
C ASN A 152 1.63 -4.18 10.41
N PHE A 153 1.35 -4.78 9.25
CA PHE A 153 0.96 -6.19 9.14
C PHE A 153 2.07 -7.09 8.58
N ALA A 154 3.06 -6.52 7.88
CA ALA A 154 4.16 -7.31 7.33
C ALA A 154 5.05 -7.92 8.44
N LYS A 155 5.14 -7.25 9.61
CA LYS A 155 5.96 -7.68 10.75
C LYS A 155 5.52 -9.02 11.34
N ASP A 156 4.24 -9.35 11.21
CA ASP A 156 3.67 -10.55 11.82
C ASP A 156 4.02 -11.81 11.00
N SER A 157 4.46 -11.64 9.74
CA SER A 157 4.96 -12.74 8.92
C SER A 157 6.44 -13.00 9.19
N SER A 158 6.75 -14.13 9.85
CA SER A 158 8.13 -14.60 10.04
C SER A 158 8.88 -14.76 8.71
N HIS A 159 8.19 -15.21 7.66
CA HIS A 159 8.76 -15.36 6.33
C HIS A 159 9.23 -14.03 5.73
N ILE A 160 8.40 -12.98 5.83
CA ILE A 160 8.75 -11.64 5.33
C ILE A 160 9.85 -11.01 6.17
N ARG A 161 9.82 -11.20 7.50
CA ARG A 161 10.92 -10.76 8.38
C ARG A 161 12.25 -11.40 7.98
N TYR A 162 12.27 -12.73 7.85
CA TYR A 162 13.47 -13.45 7.42
C TYR A 162 13.99 -12.97 6.06
N LEU A 163 13.08 -12.78 5.10
CA LEU A 163 13.41 -12.28 3.77
C LEU A 163 14.11 -10.91 3.85
N ILE A 164 13.53 -9.94 4.57
CA ILE A 164 14.13 -8.61 4.75
C ILE A 164 15.51 -8.70 5.41
N LEU A 165 15.66 -9.55 6.44
CA LEU A 165 16.94 -9.74 7.11
C LEU A 165 18.01 -10.34 6.18
N SER A 166 17.63 -11.34 5.39
CA SER A 166 18.52 -11.98 4.44
C SER A 166 19.01 -11.02 3.34
N SER A 167 18.18 -10.05 2.95
CA SER A 167 18.57 -9.01 1.99
C SER A 167 19.60 -8.00 2.52
N MET A 168 19.82 -7.90 3.84
CA MET A 168 20.83 -7.01 4.42
C MET A 168 22.27 -7.45 4.12
N VAL A 169 22.46 -8.76 3.94
CA VAL A 169 23.76 -9.37 3.62
C VAL A 169 23.90 -9.70 2.13
N SER A 170 22.96 -9.21 1.31
CA SER A 170 23.00 -9.35 -0.14
C SER A 170 24.21 -8.61 -0.72
N SER A 171 24.85 -9.18 -1.75
CA SER A 171 25.89 -8.48 -2.51
C SER A 171 25.32 -7.35 -3.37
N ASN A 172 24.00 -7.23 -3.46
CA ASN A 172 23.34 -6.21 -4.27
C ASN A 172 23.11 -4.92 -3.49
N ILE A 173 23.78 -3.83 -3.90
CA ILE A 173 23.70 -2.54 -3.23
C ILE A 173 22.28 -1.94 -3.21
N LEU A 174 21.42 -2.25 -4.19
CA LEU A 174 20.05 -1.73 -4.23
C LEU A 174 19.17 -2.40 -3.18
N GLU A 175 19.35 -3.70 -2.97
CA GLU A 175 18.66 -4.44 -1.91
C GLU A 175 19.12 -3.95 -0.55
N VAL A 176 20.44 -3.88 -0.33
CA VAL A 176 21.04 -3.39 0.92
C VAL A 176 20.59 -1.96 1.22
N SER A 177 20.66 -1.05 0.24
CA SER A 177 20.22 0.35 0.40
C SER A 177 18.72 0.44 0.70
N SER A 178 17.91 -0.39 0.05
CA SER A 178 16.46 -0.44 0.32
C SER A 178 16.21 -0.89 1.75
N VAL A 179 16.85 -1.96 2.21
CA VAL A 179 16.67 -2.43 3.60
C VAL A 179 17.21 -1.42 4.62
N ILE A 180 18.35 -0.77 4.37
CA ILE A 180 18.87 0.28 5.26
C ILE A 180 17.87 1.45 5.34
N CYS A 181 17.32 1.87 4.21
CA CYS A 181 16.25 2.87 4.17
C CYS A 181 15.06 2.42 5.02
N LEU A 182 14.64 1.16 4.91
CA LEU A 182 13.57 0.60 5.73
C LEU A 182 13.92 0.56 7.22
N ILE A 183 15.14 0.17 7.60
CA ILE A 183 15.56 0.05 9.01
C ILE A 183 15.59 1.41 9.70
N LEU A 184 16.13 2.44 9.03
CA LEU A 184 16.06 3.82 9.52
C LEU A 184 14.60 4.28 9.67
N GLU A 185 13.69 3.70 8.90
CA GLU A 185 12.27 4.01 8.91
C GLU A 185 11.41 3.11 9.83
N MET A 186 11.95 1.99 10.35
CA MET A 186 11.22 0.90 11.02
C MET A 186 11.87 0.47 12.34
N GLN A 187 12.37 1.43 13.13
CA GLN A 187 13.04 1.22 14.44
C GLN A 187 12.30 0.31 15.45
N SER A 188 11.02 -0.02 15.24
CA SER A 188 10.23 -0.90 16.11
C SER A 188 10.25 -2.39 15.72
N TRP A 189 11.06 -2.80 14.75
CA TRP A 189 11.08 -4.18 14.22
C TRP A 189 12.15 -5.09 14.83
N PHE A 190 13.09 -4.50 15.58
CA PHE A 190 14.18 -5.20 16.23
C PHE A 190 14.06 -4.96 17.75
N PRO A 191 14.02 -6.03 18.56
CA PRO A 191 14.02 -5.90 20.02
C PRO A 191 15.31 -5.29 20.56
#